data_AF-V3ZHM3-F1
#
_entry.id   AF-V3ZHM3-F1
#
_cell.length_a   1.000
_cell.length_b   1.000
_cell.length_c   1.000
_cell.angle_alpha   90.00
_cell.angle_beta   90.00
_cell.angle_gamma   90.00
#
_symmetry.space_group_name_H-M   'P 1'
#
loop_
_entity.id
_entity.type
_entity.pdbx_description
1 polymer ?
#
loop_
_entity_poly.entity_id
_entity_poly.type
_entity_poly.pdbx_seq_one_letter_code
_entity_poly.pdbx_strand_id
1 'polypeptide(L)'
;MAKKFGLGSLSLETKKPNTTAWINKTKPYFVDQIGDTFQGDLDMNNFKVTNLKSSENDNDAVHKKYLWDQINSIEMIRLQNKKLDIQQLIDNIPGENEDTFQQELNALETKLNSELQKEILNNKYKT
;
A
#
# COMPACT_ATOMS: atom_id res chain seq x y z
N MET A 1 50.60 -72.12 -21.34
CA MET A 1 51.09 -70.73 -21.18
C MET A 1 49.88 -69.81 -21.07
N ALA A 2 49.71 -69.13 -19.92
CA ALA A 2 48.57 -68.25 -19.66
C ALA A 2 48.99 -66.78 -19.83
N LYS A 3 48.27 -66.02 -20.66
CA LYS A 3 48.50 -64.59 -20.88
C LYS A 3 47.68 -63.81 -19.84
N LYS A 4 48.33 -63.30 -18.78
CA LYS A 4 47.72 -62.39 -17.80
C LYS A 4 47.54 -61.02 -18.45
N PHE A 5 46.30 -60.57 -18.65
CA PHE A 5 46.02 -59.17 -18.90
C PHE A 5 45.86 -58.48 -17.54
N GLY A 6 46.82 -57.62 -17.20
CA GLY A 6 46.70 -56.73 -16.04
C GLY A 6 45.66 -55.66 -16.34
N LEU A 7 44.53 -55.69 -15.63
CA LEU A 7 43.61 -54.57 -15.55
C LEU A 7 44.29 -53.48 -14.71
N GLY A 8 45.12 -52.65 -15.35
CA GLY A 8 45.51 -51.38 -14.77
C GLY A 8 44.29 -50.47 -14.78
N SER A 9 43.83 -50.05 -13.60
CA SER A 9 42.81 -49.01 -13.47
C SER A 9 43.35 -47.72 -14.10
N LEU A 10 42.67 -47.20 -15.13
CA LEU A 10 42.88 -45.81 -15.54
C LEU A 10 42.42 -44.93 -14.39
N SER A 11 43.35 -44.21 -13.76
CA SER A 11 43.00 -43.12 -12.86
C SER A 11 42.31 -42.03 -13.70
N LEU A 12 41.05 -41.72 -13.39
CA LEU A 12 40.39 -40.52 -13.88
C LEU A 12 41.12 -39.33 -13.22
N GLU A 13 42.06 -38.74 -13.94
CA GLU A 13 42.60 -37.44 -13.58
C GLU A 13 41.44 -36.44 -13.61
N THR A 14 40.95 -36.07 -12.42
CA THR A 14 40.11 -34.89 -12.26
C THR A 14 40.97 -33.69 -12.58
N LYS A 15 40.89 -33.22 -13.84
CA LYS A 15 41.44 -31.92 -14.23
C LYS A 15 40.88 -30.88 -13.26
N LYS A 16 41.74 -30.41 -12.35
CA LYS A 16 41.57 -29.14 -11.65
C LYS A 16 41.20 -28.10 -12.72
N PRO A 17 40.08 -27.38 -12.65
CA PRO A 17 39.91 -26.22 -13.49
C PRO A 17 41.01 -25.24 -13.12
N ASN A 18 41.99 -25.13 -14.00
CA ASN A 18 43.02 -24.13 -13.99
C ASN A 18 42.34 -22.76 -14.21
N THR A 19 41.92 -22.14 -13.11
CA THR A 19 41.46 -20.75 -13.07
C THR A 19 42.65 -19.82 -13.28
N THR A 20 43.13 -19.77 -14.50
CA THR A 20 43.89 -18.64 -15.02
C THR A 20 43.37 -18.41 -16.42
N ALA A 21 42.21 -17.76 -16.48
CA ALA A 21 41.56 -17.39 -17.72
C ALA A 21 42.44 -16.36 -18.43
N TRP A 22 43.26 -16.84 -19.36
CA TRP A 22 43.79 -16.03 -20.43
C TRP A 22 42.58 -15.46 -21.20
N ILE A 23 42.32 -14.17 -21.00
CA ILE A 23 41.19 -13.42 -21.57
C ILE A 23 41.24 -13.47 -23.11
N ASN A 24 40.56 -14.45 -23.69
CA ASN A 24 40.36 -14.54 -25.13
C ASN A 24 39.21 -13.59 -25.52
N LYS A 25 39.57 -12.35 -25.88
CA LYS A 25 38.67 -11.20 -26.12
C LYS A 25 37.78 -11.31 -27.38
N THR A 26 37.70 -12.50 -27.99
CA THR A 26 37.10 -12.75 -29.31
C THR A 26 35.97 -13.77 -29.30
N LYS A 27 35.55 -14.28 -28.13
CA LYS A 27 34.34 -15.13 -28.03
C LYS A 27 33.20 -14.32 -27.40
N PRO A 28 32.02 -14.24 -28.03
CA PRO A 28 30.85 -13.66 -27.38
C PRO A 28 30.57 -14.43 -26.08
N TYR A 29 30.43 -13.69 -24.97
CA TYR A 29 30.02 -14.25 -23.70
C TYR A 29 28.54 -14.63 -23.82
N PHE A 30 28.26 -15.90 -24.07
CA PHE A 30 26.91 -16.43 -23.88
C PHE A 30 26.74 -16.68 -22.38
N VAL A 31 25.58 -16.30 -21.86
CA VAL A 31 25.18 -16.75 -20.53
C VAL A 31 24.28 -17.97 -20.66
N ASP A 32 24.33 -18.85 -19.67
CA ASP A 32 23.38 -19.96 -19.59
C ASP A 32 21.97 -19.46 -19.23
N GLN A 33 20.95 -20.15 -19.74
CA GLN A 33 19.55 -19.78 -19.50
C GLN A 33 19.13 -19.95 -18.03
N ILE A 34 19.89 -20.71 -17.24
CA ILE A 34 19.57 -21.07 -15.86
C ILE A 34 20.83 -20.98 -15.01
N GLY A 35 20.76 -20.24 -13.90
CA GLY A 35 21.81 -20.21 -12.88
C GLY A 35 23.03 -19.36 -13.22
N ASP A 36 23.04 -18.70 -14.38
CA ASP A 36 24.08 -17.74 -14.75
C ASP A 36 23.69 -16.31 -14.35
N THR A 37 24.69 -15.44 -14.27
CA THR A 37 24.52 -14.04 -13.89
C THR A 37 24.87 -13.13 -15.07
N PHE A 38 23.89 -12.36 -15.54
CA PHE A 38 24.17 -11.24 -16.43
C PHE A 38 24.82 -10.10 -15.64
N GLN A 39 25.96 -9.61 -16.11
CA GLN A 39 26.60 -8.42 -15.58
C GLN A 39 26.41 -7.24 -16.55
N GLY A 40 25.87 -6.13 -16.06
CA GLY A 40 25.58 -4.92 -16.85
C GLY A 40 24.08 -4.73 -17.13
N ASP A 41 23.77 -3.77 -17.99
CA ASP A 41 22.38 -3.42 -18.31
C ASP A 41 21.75 -4.45 -19.25
N LEU A 42 20.49 -4.81 -18.98
CA LEU A 42 19.68 -5.64 -19.86
C LEU A 42 18.79 -4.74 -20.72
N ASP A 43 19.16 -4.56 -21.98
CA ASP A 43 18.32 -3.87 -22.97
C ASP A 43 17.37 -4.87 -23.64
N MET A 44 16.07 -4.76 -23.34
CA MET A 44 15.00 -5.54 -23.98
C MET A 44 14.34 -4.79 -25.15
N ASN A 45 14.89 -3.64 -25.57
CA ASN A 45 14.32 -2.75 -26.57
C ASN A 45 12.81 -2.49 -26.28
N ASN A 46 11.94 -2.58 -27.29
CA ASN A 46 10.49 -2.40 -27.12
C ASN A 46 9.73 -3.69 -26.76
N PHE A 47 10.42 -4.73 -26.30
CA PHE A 47 9.78 -5.99 -25.90
C PHE A 47 9.31 -5.93 -24.44
N LYS A 48 8.20 -6.63 -24.18
CA LYS A 48 7.63 -6.76 -22.82
C LYS A 48 8.24 -7.97 -22.11
N VAL A 49 8.55 -7.81 -20.84
CA VAL A 49 8.80 -8.95 -19.94
C VAL A 49 7.45 -9.45 -19.42
N THR A 50 7.12 -10.71 -19.71
CA THR A 50 5.85 -11.32 -19.34
C THR A 50 6.06 -12.47 -18.35
N ASN A 51 4.98 -12.92 -17.71
CA ASN A 51 5.00 -14.07 -16.77
C ASN A 51 5.96 -13.90 -15.58
N LEU A 52 6.20 -12.67 -15.13
CA LEU A 52 6.92 -12.42 -13.88
C LEU A 52 6.16 -13.02 -12.69
N LYS A 53 6.86 -13.81 -11.89
CA LYS A 53 6.37 -14.23 -10.57
C LYS A 53 6.26 -13.01 -9.65
N SER A 54 5.42 -13.08 -8.63
CA SER A 54 5.45 -12.07 -7.56
C SER A 54 6.82 -12.04 -6.88
N SER A 55 7.29 -10.83 -6.62
CA SER A 55 8.53 -10.55 -5.89
C SER A 55 8.48 -11.11 -4.46
N GLU A 56 9.56 -11.74 -4.03
CA GLU A 56 9.76 -12.23 -2.66
C GLU A 56 10.87 -11.46 -1.94
N ASN A 57 11.83 -10.89 -2.68
CA ASN A 57 12.96 -10.13 -2.16
C ASN A 57 12.96 -8.67 -2.65
N ASP A 58 13.68 -7.80 -1.94
CA ASP A 58 13.73 -6.36 -2.21
C ASP A 58 14.26 -6.00 -3.61
N ASN A 59 15.10 -6.84 -4.20
CA ASN A 59 15.73 -6.60 -5.50
C ASN A 59 14.97 -7.26 -6.68
N ASP A 60 13.84 -7.91 -6.42
CA ASP A 60 13.08 -8.59 -7.46
C ASP A 60 12.34 -7.58 -8.34
N ALA A 61 12.20 -7.91 -9.62
CA ALA A 61 11.32 -7.17 -10.52
C ALA A 61 9.86 -7.35 -10.11
N VAL A 62 9.10 -6.26 -10.12
CA VAL A 62 7.67 -6.25 -9.78
C VAL A 62 6.79 -6.22 -11.03
N HIS A 63 5.69 -6.96 -11.01
CA HIS A 63 4.68 -6.90 -12.07
C HIS A 63 3.69 -5.75 -11.85
N LYS A 64 3.04 -5.30 -12.94
CA LYS A 64 2.15 -4.13 -12.93
C LYS A 64 0.96 -4.28 -11.97
N LYS A 65 0.42 -5.50 -11.79
CA LYS A 65 -0.71 -5.75 -10.89
C LYS A 65 -0.34 -5.40 -9.44
N TYR A 66 0.84 -5.83 -8.99
CA TYR A 66 1.33 -5.52 -7.65
C TYR A 66 1.33 -4.01 -7.39
N LEU A 67 1.88 -3.22 -8.33
CA LEU A 67 1.91 -1.76 -8.21
C LEU A 67 0.50 -1.15 -8.12
N TRP A 68 -0.46 -1.62 -8.91
CA TRP A 68 -1.85 -1.14 -8.82
C TRP A 68 -2.49 -1.47 -7.48
N ASP A 69 -2.28 -2.68 -6.96
CA ASP A 69 -2.82 -3.07 -5.66
C ASP A 69 -2.25 -2.15 -4.56
N GLN A 70 -0.93 -1.86 -4.58
CA GLN A 70 -0.31 -0.93 -3.63
C GLN A 70 -0.87 0.50 -3.74
N ILE A 71 -1.04 1.01 -4.97
CA ILE A 71 -1.60 2.36 -5.21
C ILE A 71 -3.03 2.45 -4.65
N ASN A 72 -3.86 1.44 -4.93
CA ASN A 72 -5.24 1.38 -4.44
C ASN A 72 -5.28 1.33 -2.91
N SER A 73 -4.40 0.58 -2.26
CA SER A 73 -4.29 0.56 -0.80
C SER A 73 -3.94 1.94 -0.21
N ILE A 74 -3.02 2.67 -0.84
CA ILE A 74 -2.67 4.04 -0.41
C ILE A 74 -3.86 4.99 -0.55
N GLU A 75 -4.60 4.90 -1.65
CA GLU A 75 -5.80 5.72 -1.87
C GLU A 75 -6.87 5.44 -0.82
N MET A 76 -7.12 4.17 -0.50
CA MET A 76 -8.07 3.77 0.53
C MET A 76 -7.69 4.33 1.91
N ILE A 77 -6.42 4.26 2.29
CA ILE A 77 -5.93 4.83 3.56
C ILE A 77 -6.18 6.35 3.62
N ARG A 78 -5.93 7.07 2.52
CA ARG A 78 -6.20 8.52 2.45
C ARG A 78 -7.67 8.85 2.60
N LEU A 79 -8.56 8.09 1.95
CA LEU A 79 -10.00 8.27 2.07
C LEU A 79 -10.50 7.98 3.49
N GLN A 80 -9.94 6.97 4.15
CA GLN A 80 -10.27 6.63 5.53
C GLN A 80 -9.89 7.74 6.50
N ASN A 81 -8.71 8.36 6.32
CA ASN A 81 -8.29 9.50 7.15
C ASN A 81 -9.21 10.71 6.94
N LYS A 82 -9.57 11.04 5.70
CA LYS A 82 -10.53 12.12 5.42
C LYS A 82 -11.89 11.86 6.07
N LYS A 83 -12.36 10.62 6.08
CA LYS A 83 -13.59 10.23 6.76
C LYS A 83 -13.49 10.45 8.27
N LEU A 84 -12.36 10.11 8.88
CA LEU A 84 -12.12 10.34 10.30
C LEU A 84 -12.11 11.84 10.64
N ASP A 85 -11.43 12.66 9.84
CA ASP A 85 -11.37 14.11 10.03
C ASP A 85 -12.78 14.73 9.95
N ILE A 86 -13.59 14.31 8.97
CA ILE A 86 -14.98 14.76 8.83
C ILE A 86 -15.82 14.32 10.04
N GLN A 87 -15.65 13.09 10.53
CA GLN A 87 -16.38 12.63 11.70
C GLN A 87 -16.06 13.47 12.93
N GLN A 88 -14.78 13.79 13.15
CA GLN A 88 -14.38 14.67 14.25
C GLN A 88 -14.98 16.08 14.12
N LEU A 89 -15.05 16.62 12.89
CA LEU A 89 -15.72 17.89 12.66
C LEU A 89 -17.21 17.83 13.01
N ILE A 90 -17.90 16.75 12.63
CA ILE A 90 -19.31 16.53 12.95
C ILE A 90 -19.51 16.42 14.46
N ASP A 91 -18.67 15.66 15.15
CA ASP A 91 -18.75 15.45 16.60
C ASP A 91 -18.48 16.77 17.39
N ASN A 92 -17.72 17.69 16.79
CA ASN A 92 -17.44 19.02 17.34
C ASN A 92 -18.51 20.06 17.02
N ILE A 93 -19.50 19.76 16.17
CA ILE A 93 -20.66 20.64 16.01
C ILE A 93 -21.42 20.57 17.33
N PRO A 94 -21.56 21.69 18.07
CA PRO A 94 -22.40 21.69 19.25
C PRO A 94 -23.78 21.24 18.81
N GLY A 95 -24.22 20.09 19.32
CA GLY A 95 -25.61 19.72 19.18
C GLY A 95 -26.40 20.82 19.88
N GLU A 96 -27.10 21.65 19.12
CA GLU A 96 -28.33 22.25 19.65
C GLU A 96 -29.19 21.04 20.03
N ASN A 97 -29.11 20.62 21.29
CA ASN A 97 -29.97 19.55 21.73
C ASN A 97 -31.39 20.10 21.64
N GLU A 98 -32.30 19.32 21.06
CA GLU A 98 -33.71 19.66 21.00
C GLU A 98 -34.19 20.17 22.38
N ASP A 99 -33.64 19.61 23.48
CA ASP A 99 -33.91 20.04 24.85
C ASP A 99 -33.59 21.52 25.16
N THR A 100 -32.48 22.10 24.65
CA THR A 100 -32.17 23.53 24.87
C THR A 100 -33.11 24.42 24.06
N PHE A 101 -33.40 24.06 22.81
CA PHE A 101 -34.37 24.79 22.00
C PHE A 101 -35.77 24.76 22.63
N GLN A 102 -36.19 23.59 23.11
CA GLN A 102 -37.45 23.42 23.82
C GLN A 102 -37.46 24.18 25.15
N GLN A 103 -36.35 24.22 25.90
CA GLN A 103 -36.25 25.05 27.11
C GLN A 103 -36.38 26.54 26.82
N GLU A 104 -35.67 27.04 25.79
CA GLU A 104 -35.74 28.44 25.38
C GLU A 104 -37.14 28.82 24.90
N LEU A 105 -37.80 27.95 24.13
CA LEU A 105 -39.17 28.16 23.67
C LEU A 105 -40.16 28.24 24.85
N ASN A 106 -40.10 27.28 25.77
CA ASN A 106 -40.95 27.27 26.97
C ASN A 106 -40.71 28.50 27.86
N ALA A 107 -39.46 28.97 27.97
CA ALA A 107 -39.13 30.17 28.72
C ALA A 107 -39.74 31.43 28.08
N LEU A 108 -39.68 31.55 26.75
CA LEU A 108 -40.30 32.66 26.01
C LEU A 108 -41.82 32.64 26.13
N GLU A 109 -42.44 31.47 25.99
CA GLU A 109 -43.89 31.30 26.09
C GLU A 109 -44.39 31.68 27.50
N THR A 110 -43.66 31.27 28.54
CA THR A 110 -43.93 31.66 29.93
C THR A 110 -43.80 33.17 30.13
N LYS A 111 -42.74 33.78 29.58
CA LYS A 111 -42.49 35.22 29.69
C LYS A 111 -43.61 36.02 29.01
N LEU A 112 -43.98 35.66 27.79
CA LEU A 112 -45.05 36.31 27.03
C LEU A 112 -46.38 36.25 27.78
N ASN A 113 -46.74 35.07 28.29
CA ASN A 113 -47.95 34.90 29.09
C ASN A 113 -47.94 35.79 30.34
N SER A 114 -46.80 35.90 31.02
CA SER A 114 -46.66 36.76 32.21
C SER A 114 -46.82 38.25 31.88
N GLU A 115 -46.31 38.70 30.74
CA GLU A 115 -46.42 40.09 30.30
C GLU A 115 -47.86 40.44 29.88
N LEU A 116 -48.53 39.56 29.14
CA LEU A 116 -49.93 39.72 28.77
C LEU A 116 -50.85 39.82 30.00
N GLN A 117 -50.63 38.98 31.02
CA GLN A 117 -51.41 39.04 32.27
C GLN A 117 -51.21 40.37 33.00
N LYS A 118 -49.97 40.89 33.04
CA LYS A 118 -49.67 42.21 33.63
C LYS A 118 -50.39 43.34 32.88
N GLU A 119 -50.38 43.31 31.55
CA GLU A 119 -51.06 44.30 30.69
C GLU A 119 -52.57 44.31 30.94
N ILE A 120 -53.20 43.13 30.97
CA ILE A 120 -54.64 42.97 31.25
C ILE A 120 -54.98 43.55 32.63
N LEU A 121 -54.19 43.21 33.65
CA LEU A 121 -54.37 43.70 35.00
C LEU A 121 -54.27 45.24 35.05
N ASN A 122 -53.26 45.80 34.41
CA ASN A 122 -53.01 47.24 34.38
C ASN A 122 -54.17 48.01 33.72
N ASN A 123 -54.77 47.46 32.66
CA ASN A 123 -55.92 48.07 32.00
C ASN A 123 -57.20 47.98 32.83
N LYS A 124 -57.40 46.90 33.60
CA LYS A 124 -58.56 46.73 34.50
C LYS A 124 -58.60 47.79 35.62
N TYR A 125 -57.45 48.27 36.08
CA TYR A 125 -57.35 49.25 37.16
C TYR A 125 -57.12 50.70 36.67
N LYS A 126 -57.14 50.95 35.35
CA LYS A 126 -56.99 52.29 34.73
C LYS A 126 -58.32 52.98 34.39
N THR A 127 -59.42 52.24 34.31
CA THR A 127 -60.80 52.73 34.18
C THR A 127 -61.49 52.80 35.53
#